data_AF-A0A480XJP7-F1
#
_entry.id   AF-A0A480XJP7-F1
#
_cell.length_a   1.000
_cell.length_b   1.000
_cell.length_c   1.000
_cell.angle_alpha   90.00
_cell.angle_beta   90.00
_cell.angle_gamma   90.00
#
_symmetry.space_group_name_H-M   'P 1'
#
loop_
_entity.id
_entity.type
_entity.pdbx_description
1 polymer ?
#
loop_
_entity_poly.entity_id
_entity_poly.type
_entity_poly.pdbx_seq_one_letter_code
_entity_poly.pdbx_strand_id
1 'polypeptide(L)'
;MLRETLCKTSPPLFLPAKKISLFWAPSPGKLLPELLQPYTERVEHLSEFLVDIKPSLSFDLIPLLDPYGPAGSDPSLEFLVVSEETYRGGMAVNRFRLENGLEELTLYQIQLLKDLNPKENEEDKVSSSSFRQQMLGNLLRPPHKRPELPPGCYVIGLTGISGSGKSSVAQRLKGLGAYVIDSDQLGHRSYAPGGPAYQPVVEAFGTDILHKDGTINRKVLGSRVFGNKKQLKILTDIVWPVIAKLAREEVDQAVAEGKRVCVIDAAVLLEAGWQNMVHEVWTVVIPETEAVRRIVERDGLSEAAAQSRLQSQMSGQQLVDQSHVVLSTLWEPHVTQRQVEKAWALLQKRISEAPSDP
;
A
#
# COMPACT_ATOMS: atom_id res chain seq x y z
N MET A 1 -1.72 -18.83 -3.14
CA MET A 1 -1.17 -19.25 -4.45
C MET A 1 0.29 -18.82 -4.55
N LEU A 2 1.17 -19.63 -3.96
CA LEU A 2 2.58 -19.61 -4.29
C LEU A 2 2.71 -20.04 -5.77
N ARG A 3 3.62 -19.42 -6.54
CA ARG A 3 4.12 -20.08 -7.76
C ARG A 3 5.02 -21.21 -7.25
N GLU A 4 4.42 -22.31 -6.83
CA GLU A 4 5.16 -23.47 -6.32
C GLU A 4 5.71 -24.23 -7.50
N THR A 5 6.97 -24.01 -7.74
CA THR A 5 7.76 -24.88 -8.59
C THR A 5 8.39 -25.92 -7.67
N LEU A 6 7.91 -27.17 -7.72
CA LEU A 6 8.42 -28.28 -6.90
C LEU A 6 9.44 -29.08 -7.71
N CYS A 7 10.64 -29.32 -7.19
CA CYS A 7 11.62 -30.26 -7.79
C CYS A 7 11.99 -31.38 -6.82
N LYS A 8 12.10 -32.64 -7.28
CA LYS A 8 12.57 -33.77 -6.45
C LYS A 8 13.94 -34.32 -6.87
N THR A 9 14.59 -35.02 -5.94
CA THR A 9 15.82 -35.80 -6.13
C THR A 9 15.70 -37.20 -5.45
N SER A 10 15.90 -38.32 -6.18
CA SER A 10 16.48 -39.63 -5.75
C SER A 10 16.15 -40.82 -6.70
N PRO A 11 17.12 -41.69 -7.11
CA PRO A 11 16.87 -43.00 -7.76
C PRO A 11 16.80 -44.18 -6.75
N PRO A 12 16.44 -45.42 -7.17
CA PRO A 12 15.80 -46.40 -6.28
C PRO A 12 16.81 -47.34 -5.62
N LEU A 13 16.77 -47.43 -4.29
CA LEU A 13 16.89 -48.65 -3.48
C LEU A 13 17.02 -48.18 -2.03
N PHE A 14 16.05 -48.58 -1.20
CA PHE A 14 15.77 -48.09 0.16
C PHE A 14 15.22 -46.66 0.19
N LEU A 15 14.07 -46.45 0.83
CA LEU A 15 13.47 -45.13 1.02
C LEU A 15 14.42 -44.24 1.84
N PRO A 16 14.71 -43.01 1.40
CA PRO A 16 14.66 -41.90 2.35
C PRO A 16 14.00 -40.65 1.77
N ALA A 17 13.53 -39.80 2.66
CA ALA A 17 13.13 -38.41 2.46
C ALA A 17 13.20 -37.86 1.01
N LYS A 18 12.04 -37.82 0.32
CA LYS A 18 11.92 -37.10 -0.95
C LYS A 18 12.13 -35.62 -0.66
N LYS A 19 13.24 -35.05 -1.13
CA LYS A 19 13.55 -33.62 -0.98
C LYS A 19 12.75 -32.83 -2.01
N ILE A 20 12.02 -31.80 -1.58
CA ILE A 20 11.30 -30.88 -2.45
C ILE A 20 11.91 -29.49 -2.36
N SER A 21 12.36 -28.93 -3.48
CA SER A 21 12.73 -27.52 -3.55
C SER A 21 11.54 -26.70 -4.02
N LEU A 22 11.17 -25.67 -3.25
CA LEU A 22 10.10 -24.72 -3.58
C LEU A 22 10.68 -23.34 -3.83
N PHE A 23 10.28 -22.73 -4.94
CA PHE A 23 10.81 -21.46 -5.38
C PHE A 23 9.78 -20.33 -5.33
N TRP A 24 10.21 -19.12 -4.96
CA TRP A 24 9.34 -17.94 -4.93
C TRP A 24 9.93 -16.74 -5.68
N ALA A 25 9.23 -16.20 -6.68
CA ALA A 25 9.70 -15.03 -7.43
C ALA A 25 8.98 -13.72 -7.04
N PRO A 26 9.71 -12.62 -6.73
CA PRO A 26 9.21 -11.27 -6.97
C PRO A 26 9.14 -11.05 -8.49
N SER A 27 8.00 -10.60 -9.00
CA SER A 27 7.83 -10.31 -10.43
C SER A 27 7.54 -8.82 -10.59
N PRO A 28 8.22 -8.12 -11.52
CA PRO A 28 7.74 -6.82 -11.98
C PRO A 28 6.29 -6.97 -12.48
N GLY A 29 5.46 -5.95 -12.23
CA GLY A 29 4.07 -5.93 -12.71
C GLY A 29 3.04 -6.67 -11.85
N LYS A 30 3.38 -7.11 -10.64
CA LYS A 30 2.36 -7.63 -9.70
C LYS A 30 1.38 -6.54 -9.35
N LEU A 31 0.09 -6.89 -9.32
CA LEU A 31 -0.97 -6.01 -8.83
C LEU A 31 -0.92 -5.94 -7.30
N LEU A 32 -0.96 -4.72 -6.74
CA LEU A 32 -0.88 -4.45 -5.29
C LEU A 32 0.31 -5.14 -4.62
N PRO A 33 1.56 -4.93 -5.09
CA PRO A 33 2.72 -5.58 -4.50
C PRO A 33 2.91 -5.22 -3.02
N GLU A 34 2.36 -4.08 -2.59
CA GLU A 34 2.46 -3.57 -1.22
C GLU A 34 1.73 -4.45 -0.20
N LEU A 35 0.71 -5.19 -0.65
CA LEU A 35 -0.05 -6.15 0.16
C LEU A 35 0.50 -7.57 0.04
N LEU A 36 1.67 -7.76 -0.57
CA LEU A 36 2.31 -9.06 -0.59
C LEU A 36 2.77 -9.43 0.81
N GLN A 37 2.33 -10.59 1.26
CA GLN A 37 2.86 -11.18 2.48
C GLN A 37 4.40 -11.30 2.41
N PRO A 38 5.12 -10.94 3.49
CA PRO A 38 6.57 -11.08 3.56
C PRO A 38 7.05 -12.49 3.21
N TYR A 39 8.27 -12.59 2.69
CA TYR A 39 8.86 -13.89 2.33
C TYR A 39 8.92 -14.84 3.53
N THR A 40 9.36 -14.33 4.68
CA THR A 40 9.51 -15.11 5.91
C THR A 40 8.20 -15.75 6.37
N GLU A 41 7.11 -14.99 6.43
CA GLU A 41 5.82 -15.54 6.84
C GLU A 41 5.26 -16.55 5.84
N ARG A 42 5.47 -16.33 4.53
CA ARG A 42 5.05 -17.31 3.52
C ARG A 42 5.83 -18.61 3.62
N VAL A 43 7.12 -18.54 3.92
CA VAL A 43 7.97 -19.71 4.16
C VAL A 43 7.48 -20.47 5.38
N GLU A 44 7.15 -19.75 6.45
CA GLU A 44 6.59 -20.34 7.67
C GLU A 44 5.26 -21.05 7.40
N HIS A 45 4.28 -20.36 6.80
CA HIS A 45 2.99 -20.95 6.44
C HIS A 45 3.11 -22.17 5.51
N LEU A 46 4.01 -22.10 4.52
CA LEU A 46 4.25 -23.20 3.61
C LEU A 46 4.91 -24.38 4.32
N SER A 47 5.88 -24.10 5.18
CA SER A 47 6.55 -25.13 5.98
C SER A 47 5.55 -25.85 6.89
N GLU A 48 4.70 -25.10 7.60
CA GLU A 48 3.63 -25.66 8.45
C GLU A 48 2.69 -26.55 7.64
N PHE A 49 2.22 -26.07 6.48
CA PHE A 49 1.35 -26.84 5.59
C PHE A 49 2.02 -28.13 5.10
N LEU A 50 3.28 -28.09 4.66
CA LEU A 50 3.98 -29.27 4.18
C LEU A 50 4.19 -30.31 5.28
N VAL A 51 4.52 -29.86 6.49
CA VAL A 51 4.67 -30.72 7.66
C VAL A 51 3.33 -31.36 8.02
N ASP A 52 2.22 -30.60 8.01
CA ASP A 52 0.89 -31.11 8.29
C ASP A 52 0.43 -32.17 7.28
N ILE A 53 0.60 -31.90 5.97
CA ILE A 53 0.22 -32.82 4.90
C ILE A 53 1.11 -34.07 4.87
N LYS A 54 2.42 -33.92 5.09
CA LYS A 54 3.37 -35.05 5.04
C LYS A 54 4.58 -34.79 5.94
N PRO A 55 4.54 -35.19 7.22
CA PRO A 55 5.65 -34.99 8.16
C PRO A 55 6.96 -35.66 7.75
N SER A 56 6.88 -36.73 6.95
CA SER A 56 8.06 -37.47 6.45
C SER A 56 8.72 -36.81 5.24
N LEU A 57 8.20 -35.67 4.76
CA LEU A 57 8.72 -34.96 3.60
C LEU A 57 9.94 -34.14 4.03
N SER A 58 11.03 -34.23 3.27
CA SER A 58 12.13 -33.29 3.39
C SER A 58 11.94 -32.20 2.34
N PHE A 59 12.18 -30.95 2.68
CA PHE A 59 12.01 -29.86 1.73
C PHE A 59 12.92 -28.69 2.07
N ASP A 60 13.33 -27.98 1.02
CA ASP A 60 14.08 -26.73 1.11
C ASP A 60 13.24 -25.62 0.47
N LEU A 61 13.05 -24.52 1.20
CA LEU A 61 12.34 -23.34 0.71
C LEU A 61 13.35 -22.27 0.34
N ILE A 62 13.45 -21.95 -0.95
CA ILE A 62 14.50 -21.08 -1.49
C ILE A 62 13.85 -19.89 -2.23
N PRO A 63 14.31 -18.63 -2.01
CA PRO A 63 13.82 -17.52 -2.80
C PRO A 63 14.31 -17.63 -4.25
N LEU A 64 13.42 -17.40 -5.21
CA LEU A 64 13.76 -17.28 -6.63
C LEU A 64 14.18 -15.83 -6.88
N LEU A 65 15.48 -15.62 -7.07
CA LEU A 65 16.08 -14.30 -7.27
C LEU A 65 16.25 -13.94 -8.76
N ASP A 66 16.13 -14.93 -9.64
CA ASP A 66 16.22 -14.80 -11.09
C ASP A 66 15.12 -15.63 -11.77
N PRO A 67 14.86 -15.47 -13.08
CA PRO A 67 13.76 -16.16 -13.76
C PRO A 67 13.84 -17.70 -13.77
N TYR A 68 15.02 -18.29 -13.58
CA TYR A 68 15.26 -19.73 -13.68
C TYR A 68 15.50 -20.38 -12.32
N GLY A 69 16.20 -19.69 -11.43
CA GLY A 69 16.59 -20.14 -10.09
C GLY A 69 17.41 -21.43 -10.10
N PRO A 70 17.45 -22.14 -8.97
CA PRO A 70 18.18 -23.41 -8.85
C PRO A 70 17.69 -24.48 -9.83
N ALA A 71 16.43 -24.42 -10.28
CA ALA A 71 15.94 -25.30 -11.34
C ALA A 71 16.75 -25.15 -12.65
N GLY A 72 17.29 -23.97 -12.93
CA GLY A 72 18.12 -23.72 -14.11
C GLY A 72 19.58 -24.16 -13.99
N SER A 73 20.10 -24.35 -12.78
CA SER A 73 21.54 -24.51 -12.53
C SER A 73 21.93 -25.74 -11.72
N ASP A 74 21.00 -26.34 -10.97
CA ASP A 74 21.25 -27.52 -10.15
C ASP A 74 21.12 -28.80 -11.00
N PRO A 75 22.22 -29.54 -11.22
CA PRO A 75 22.20 -30.79 -12.00
C PRO A 75 21.52 -31.94 -11.26
N SER A 76 21.33 -31.86 -9.94
CA SER A 76 20.76 -32.95 -9.13
C SER A 76 19.24 -33.08 -9.26
N LEU A 77 18.57 -32.05 -9.77
CA LEU A 77 17.12 -32.02 -9.93
C LEU A 77 16.68 -32.89 -11.11
N GLU A 78 15.63 -33.69 -10.89
CA GLU A 78 15.14 -34.66 -11.90
C GLU A 78 13.93 -34.15 -12.68
N PHE A 79 13.12 -33.30 -12.04
CA PHE A 79 11.87 -32.82 -12.63
C PHE A 79 11.41 -31.50 -12.04
N LEU A 80 10.46 -30.88 -12.73
CA LEU A 80 9.83 -29.61 -12.38
C LEU A 80 8.32 -29.78 -12.36
N VAL A 81 7.67 -29.45 -11.25
CA VAL A 81 6.19 -29.35 -11.21
C VAL A 81 5.79 -27.93 -11.59
N VAL A 82 4.87 -27.82 -12.54
CA VAL A 82 4.36 -26.55 -13.05
C VAL A 82 2.85 -26.59 -13.14
N SER A 83 2.21 -25.43 -13.08
CA SER A 83 0.80 -25.28 -13.46
C SER A 83 0.68 -25.12 -14.97
N GLU A 84 -0.52 -25.21 -15.52
CA GLU A 84 -0.78 -24.89 -16.94
C GLU A 84 -0.26 -23.50 -17.33
N GLU A 85 -0.44 -22.50 -16.47
CA GLU A 85 0.02 -21.14 -16.72
C GLU A 85 1.54 -20.99 -16.66
N THR A 86 2.21 -21.76 -15.80
CA THR A 86 3.66 -21.72 -15.63
C THR A 86 4.39 -22.74 -16.48
N TYR A 87 3.68 -23.53 -17.31
CA TYR A 87 4.27 -24.52 -18.20
C TYR A 87 5.29 -23.90 -19.16
N ARG A 88 4.97 -22.73 -19.73
CA ARG A 88 5.92 -21.96 -20.57
C ARG A 88 7.19 -21.55 -19.80
N GLY A 89 7.05 -21.27 -18.51
CA GLY A 89 8.20 -21.01 -17.63
C GLY A 89 9.07 -22.25 -17.44
N GLY A 90 8.46 -23.42 -17.24
CA GLY A 90 9.19 -24.69 -17.17
C GLY A 90 9.94 -25.02 -18.47
N MET A 91 9.31 -24.79 -19.62
CA MET A 91 9.97 -24.90 -20.93
C MET A 91 11.16 -23.95 -21.07
N ALA A 92 11.04 -22.72 -20.56
CA ALA A 92 12.13 -21.75 -20.57
C ALA A 92 13.30 -22.18 -19.66
N VAL A 93 13.01 -22.79 -18.50
CA VAL A 93 14.03 -23.39 -17.63
C VAL A 93 14.77 -24.51 -18.35
N ASN A 94 14.08 -25.44 -19.02
CA ASN A 94 14.75 -26.51 -19.78
C ASN A 94 15.61 -25.97 -20.92
N ARG A 95 15.15 -24.95 -21.64
CA ARG A 95 15.97 -24.29 -22.66
C ARG A 95 17.25 -23.71 -22.06
N PHE A 96 17.13 -23.00 -20.95
CA PHE A 96 18.27 -22.42 -20.24
C PHE A 96 19.25 -23.51 -19.74
N ARG A 97 18.73 -24.63 -19.23
CA ARG A 97 19.54 -25.78 -18.81
C ARG A 97 20.37 -26.34 -19.97
N LEU A 98 19.72 -26.59 -21.12
CA LEU A 98 20.41 -27.10 -22.32
C LEU A 98 21.50 -26.14 -22.83
N GLU A 99 21.21 -24.84 -22.86
CA GLU A 99 22.18 -23.81 -23.25
C GLU A 99 23.41 -23.79 -22.32
N ASN A 100 23.27 -24.24 -21.07
CA ASN A 100 24.33 -24.32 -20.07
C ASN A 100 24.88 -25.75 -19.87
N GLY A 101 24.56 -26.69 -20.76
CA GLY A 101 25.10 -28.05 -20.74
C GLY A 101 24.49 -28.98 -19.67
N LEU A 102 23.28 -28.67 -19.18
CA LEU A 102 22.52 -29.49 -18.26
C LEU A 102 21.41 -30.27 -18.97
N GLU A 103 21.03 -31.43 -18.42
CA GLU A 103 19.92 -32.23 -18.91
C GLU A 103 18.56 -31.57 -18.63
N GLU A 104 17.57 -31.84 -19.48
CA GLU A 104 16.20 -31.35 -19.27
C GLU A 104 15.54 -31.96 -18.03
N LEU A 105 14.77 -31.15 -17.32
CA LEU A 105 13.89 -31.62 -16.25
C LEU A 105 12.60 -32.19 -16.86
N THR A 106 12.13 -33.32 -16.34
CA THR A 106 10.77 -33.78 -16.67
C THR A 106 9.75 -32.76 -16.16
N LEU A 107 8.84 -32.28 -17.00
CA LEU A 107 7.80 -31.32 -16.57
C LEU A 107 6.52 -32.06 -16.15
N TYR A 108 6.13 -31.95 -14.90
CA TYR A 108 4.84 -32.44 -14.39
C TYR A 108 3.84 -31.29 -14.30
N GLN A 109 2.80 -31.32 -15.13
CA GLN A 109 1.76 -30.31 -15.12
C GLN A 109 0.65 -30.67 -14.12
N ILE A 110 0.31 -29.73 -13.22
CA ILE A 110 -0.80 -29.85 -12.27
C ILE A 110 -1.90 -28.83 -12.58
N GLN A 111 -3.14 -29.19 -12.24
CA GLN A 111 -4.28 -28.29 -12.32
C GLN A 111 -4.41 -27.49 -11.02
N LEU A 112 -4.69 -26.20 -11.13
CA LEU A 112 -4.97 -25.34 -9.98
C LEU A 112 -6.46 -25.38 -9.64
N LEU A 113 -6.78 -25.26 -8.35
CA LEU A 113 -8.16 -25.17 -7.90
C LEU A 113 -8.80 -23.87 -8.39
N LYS A 114 -10.03 -23.98 -8.90
CA LYS A 114 -10.88 -22.84 -9.26
C LYS A 114 -11.39 -22.16 -7.99
N ASP A 115 -11.58 -20.85 -8.06
CA ASP A 115 -12.27 -20.13 -6.99
C ASP A 115 -13.76 -20.50 -7.05
N LEU A 116 -14.31 -20.91 -5.91
CA LEU A 116 -15.71 -21.33 -5.81
C LEU A 116 -16.65 -20.12 -5.67
N ASN A 117 -16.11 -18.91 -5.46
CA ASN A 117 -16.88 -17.68 -5.29
C ASN A 117 -16.22 -16.49 -6.01
N PRO A 118 -16.11 -16.52 -7.36
CA PRO A 118 -15.49 -15.42 -8.11
C PRO A 118 -16.31 -14.14 -7.95
N LYS A 119 -15.65 -13.05 -7.53
CA LYS A 119 -16.25 -11.70 -7.58
C LYS A 119 -16.03 -11.08 -8.96
N GLU A 120 -16.89 -10.14 -9.32
CA GLU A 120 -16.77 -9.32 -10.54
C GLU A 120 -15.34 -8.74 -10.65
N ASN A 121 -14.65 -8.97 -11.76
CA ASN A 121 -13.25 -8.59 -12.05
C ASN A 121 -12.12 -9.41 -11.35
N GLU A 122 -12.42 -10.51 -10.66
CA GLU A 122 -11.40 -11.45 -10.15
C GLU A 122 -11.11 -12.60 -11.15
N GLU A 123 -9.90 -13.14 -11.13
CA GLU A 123 -9.55 -14.35 -11.90
C GLU A 123 -10.39 -15.55 -11.40
N ASP A 124 -10.80 -16.48 -12.28
CA ASP A 124 -11.59 -17.69 -11.94
C ASP A 124 -10.90 -18.67 -10.97
N LYS A 125 -9.72 -18.33 -10.45
CA LYS A 125 -8.87 -19.18 -9.61
C LYS A 125 -8.49 -18.46 -8.31
N VAL A 126 -8.19 -19.24 -7.28
CA VAL A 126 -7.74 -18.73 -5.98
C VAL A 126 -6.33 -18.17 -6.09
N SER A 127 -6.16 -16.94 -6.56
CA SER A 127 -4.86 -16.35 -6.84
C SER A 127 -4.36 -15.43 -5.73
N SER A 128 -3.03 -15.30 -5.62
CA SER A 128 -2.46 -14.33 -4.66
C SER A 128 -2.91 -12.90 -4.96
N SER A 129 -3.17 -12.60 -6.24
CA SER A 129 -3.65 -11.30 -6.68
C SER A 129 -5.09 -11.07 -6.24
N SER A 130 -5.98 -12.03 -6.44
CA SER A 130 -7.37 -11.96 -5.95
C SER A 130 -7.42 -11.79 -4.43
N PHE A 131 -6.58 -12.53 -3.68
CA PHE A 131 -6.48 -12.36 -2.23
C PHE A 131 -6.08 -10.94 -1.82
N ARG A 132 -5.07 -10.34 -2.48
CA ARG A 132 -4.67 -8.94 -2.20
C ARG A 132 -5.78 -7.94 -2.54
N GLN A 133 -6.56 -8.17 -3.59
CA GLN A 133 -7.74 -7.33 -3.87
C GLN A 133 -8.79 -7.46 -2.78
N GLN A 134 -9.06 -8.68 -2.30
CA GLN A 134 -10.01 -8.94 -1.22
C GLN A 134 -9.58 -8.33 0.12
N MET A 135 -8.28 -8.12 0.33
CA MET A 135 -7.75 -7.41 1.50
C MET A 135 -8.09 -5.91 1.49
N LEU A 136 -8.38 -5.30 0.33
CA LEU A 136 -8.75 -3.89 0.28
C LEU A 136 -10.03 -3.64 1.09
N GLY A 137 -10.00 -2.58 1.89
CA GLY A 137 -11.06 -2.21 2.84
C GLY A 137 -11.12 -3.07 4.11
N ASN A 138 -10.29 -4.12 4.26
CA ASN A 138 -10.19 -4.86 5.51
C ASN A 138 -9.26 -4.12 6.50
N LEU A 139 -9.47 -4.40 7.79
CA LEU A 139 -8.53 -4.00 8.83
C LEU A 139 -7.32 -4.95 8.80
N LEU A 140 -6.14 -4.39 8.55
CA LEU A 140 -4.87 -5.12 8.42
C LEU A 140 -4.14 -5.25 9.76
N ARG A 141 -4.36 -4.32 10.68
CA ARG A 141 -3.74 -4.30 12.01
C ARG A 141 -4.66 -3.62 13.04
N PRO A 142 -4.48 -3.88 14.34
CA PRO A 142 -5.29 -3.25 15.38
C PRO A 142 -5.20 -1.71 15.35
N PRO A 143 -6.31 -0.97 15.60
CA PRO A 143 -6.29 0.49 15.72
C PRO A 143 -5.43 0.99 16.88
N HIS A 144 -4.97 2.22 16.78
CA HIS A 144 -4.32 2.93 17.87
C HIS A 144 -5.35 3.34 18.95
N LYS A 145 -4.97 3.15 20.22
CA LYS A 145 -5.67 3.76 21.35
C LYS A 145 -5.29 5.24 21.44
N ARG A 146 -6.29 6.12 21.52
CA ARG A 146 -6.10 7.58 21.54
C ARG A 146 -6.90 8.23 22.68
N PRO A 147 -6.43 8.10 23.93
CA PRO A 147 -7.13 8.70 25.08
C PRO A 147 -7.13 10.23 25.04
N GLU A 148 -6.25 10.85 24.26
CA GLU A 148 -6.17 12.30 24.09
C GLU A 148 -7.21 12.87 23.11
N LEU A 149 -7.88 12.01 22.32
CA LEU A 149 -8.93 12.45 21.41
C LEU A 149 -10.27 12.57 22.14
N PRO A 150 -11.18 13.46 21.69
CA PRO A 150 -12.48 13.60 22.32
C PRO A 150 -13.27 12.28 22.34
N PRO A 151 -13.92 11.94 23.47
CA PRO A 151 -14.71 10.73 23.55
C PRO A 151 -15.89 10.80 22.56
N GLY A 152 -16.26 9.65 22.00
CA GLY A 152 -17.39 9.54 21.07
C GLY A 152 -17.09 9.89 19.61
N CYS A 153 -15.84 10.27 19.28
CA CYS A 153 -15.41 10.49 17.91
C CYS A 153 -14.26 9.56 17.50
N TYR A 154 -14.42 8.89 16.37
CA TYR A 154 -13.39 8.06 15.76
C TYR A 154 -12.70 8.80 14.62
N VAL A 155 -11.43 9.16 14.81
CA VAL A 155 -10.63 9.87 13.82
C VAL A 155 -9.82 8.91 12.93
N ILE A 156 -9.97 9.05 11.62
CA ILE A 156 -9.22 8.35 10.58
C ILE A 156 -8.24 9.34 9.94
N GLY A 157 -7.00 8.95 9.71
CA GLY A 157 -6.07 9.67 8.85
C GLY A 157 -6.09 9.09 7.46
N LEU A 158 -6.54 9.84 6.45
CA LEU A 158 -6.54 9.42 5.06
C LEU A 158 -5.29 9.94 4.35
N THR A 159 -4.53 9.05 3.74
CA THR A 159 -3.29 9.39 3.02
C THR A 159 -3.11 8.57 1.75
N GLY A 160 -2.04 8.82 1.00
CA GLY A 160 -1.75 8.17 -0.28
C GLY A 160 -0.76 8.97 -1.10
N ILE A 161 -0.02 8.28 -1.97
CA ILE A 161 0.92 8.92 -2.91
C ILE A 161 0.19 9.92 -3.83
N SER A 162 0.90 10.90 -4.36
CA SER A 162 0.35 11.80 -5.38
C SER A 162 -0.23 11.02 -6.56
N GLY A 163 -1.39 11.43 -7.07
CA GLY A 163 -2.10 10.73 -8.16
C GLY A 163 -2.98 9.56 -7.71
N SER A 164 -2.90 9.10 -6.46
CA SER A 164 -3.68 7.98 -5.91
C SER A 164 -5.20 8.16 -5.90
N GLY A 165 -5.73 9.35 -6.16
CA GLY A 165 -7.18 9.62 -6.11
C GLY A 165 -7.74 9.71 -4.68
N LYS A 166 -6.89 9.97 -3.68
CA LYS A 166 -7.27 10.20 -2.28
C LYS A 166 -8.49 11.10 -2.09
N SER A 167 -8.56 12.24 -2.78
CA SER A 167 -9.70 13.15 -2.68
C SER A 167 -11.02 12.53 -3.15
N SER A 168 -10.99 11.59 -4.10
CA SER A 168 -12.18 10.83 -4.51
C SER A 168 -12.70 9.93 -3.39
N VAL A 169 -11.78 9.25 -2.68
CA VAL A 169 -12.12 8.45 -1.50
C VAL A 169 -12.65 9.33 -0.36
N ALA A 170 -12.03 10.49 -0.11
CA ALA A 170 -12.50 11.45 0.88
C ALA A 170 -13.95 11.89 0.61
N GLN A 171 -14.31 12.20 -0.64
CA GLN A 171 -15.69 12.55 -1.01
C GLN A 171 -16.68 11.40 -0.80
N ARG A 172 -16.28 10.16 -1.09
CA ARG A 172 -17.14 8.99 -0.83
C ARG A 172 -17.39 8.79 0.66
N LEU A 173 -16.35 8.92 1.49
CA LEU A 173 -16.45 8.87 2.95
C LEU A 173 -17.36 9.99 3.48
N LYS A 174 -17.23 11.20 2.94
CA LYS A 174 -18.14 12.31 3.25
C LYS A 174 -19.59 11.97 2.92
N GLY A 175 -19.85 11.36 1.77
CA GLY A 175 -21.18 10.88 1.36
C GLY A 175 -21.77 9.81 2.29
N LEU A 176 -20.92 9.05 2.99
CA LEU A 176 -21.32 8.06 3.99
C LEU A 176 -21.50 8.64 5.41
N GLY A 177 -21.26 9.94 5.58
CA GLY A 177 -21.49 10.66 6.83
C GLY A 177 -20.22 11.03 7.61
N ALA A 178 -19.02 10.77 7.08
CA ALA A 178 -17.78 11.22 7.70
C ALA A 178 -17.63 12.75 7.62
N TYR A 179 -17.11 13.37 8.68
CA TYR A 179 -16.66 14.76 8.64
C TYR A 179 -15.22 14.81 8.10
N VAL A 180 -15.02 15.40 6.92
CA VAL A 180 -13.71 15.43 6.25
C VAL A 180 -13.02 16.76 6.50
N ILE A 181 -11.82 16.69 7.07
CA ILE A 181 -10.91 17.79 7.35
C ILE A 181 -9.81 17.78 6.30
N ASP A 182 -9.79 18.78 5.42
CA ASP A 182 -8.81 18.90 4.33
C ASP A 182 -7.56 19.65 4.82
N SER A 183 -6.45 18.91 4.97
CA SER A 183 -5.19 19.47 5.47
C SER A 183 -4.53 20.45 4.50
N ASP A 184 -4.78 20.33 3.18
CA ASP A 184 -4.25 21.29 2.20
C ASP A 184 -4.99 22.63 2.34
N GLN A 185 -6.30 22.60 2.59
CA GLN A 185 -7.07 23.80 2.90
C GLN A 185 -6.66 24.43 4.24
N LEU A 186 -6.40 23.61 5.26
CA LEU A 186 -5.84 24.09 6.52
C LEU A 186 -4.46 24.72 6.35
N GLY A 187 -3.61 24.12 5.52
CA GLY A 187 -2.31 24.69 5.14
C GLY A 187 -2.46 26.08 4.54
N HIS A 188 -3.34 26.25 3.55
CA HIS A 188 -3.60 27.56 2.96
C HIS A 188 -4.12 28.60 3.97
N ARG A 189 -5.02 28.21 4.87
CA ARG A 189 -5.51 29.10 5.94
C ARG A 189 -4.42 29.46 6.95
N SER A 190 -3.53 28.53 7.26
CA SER A 190 -2.50 28.71 8.30
C SER A 190 -1.61 29.93 8.03
N TYR A 191 -1.25 30.15 6.77
CA TYR A 191 -0.37 31.24 6.33
C TYR A 191 -1.09 32.26 5.43
N ALA A 192 -2.42 32.31 5.45
CA ALA A 192 -3.15 33.46 4.91
C ALA A 192 -2.89 34.69 5.80
N PRO A 193 -3.04 35.94 5.29
CA PRO A 193 -2.94 37.12 6.14
C PRO A 193 -3.83 37.02 7.39
N GLY A 194 -3.25 37.24 8.57
CA GLY A 194 -3.91 37.04 9.87
C GLY A 194 -3.86 35.60 10.41
N GLY A 195 -3.41 34.65 9.62
CA GLY A 195 -3.18 33.27 10.03
C GLY A 195 -1.94 33.09 10.91
N PRO A 196 -1.92 32.09 11.80
CA PRO A 196 -0.86 31.89 12.78
C PRO A 196 0.53 31.59 12.20
N ALA A 197 0.61 31.04 10.98
CA ALA A 197 1.87 30.77 10.31
C ALA A 197 2.31 31.90 9.36
N TYR A 198 1.50 32.95 9.15
CA TYR A 198 1.80 34.00 8.18
C TYR A 198 3.11 34.74 8.49
N GLN A 199 3.23 35.33 9.68
CA GLN A 199 4.43 36.09 10.06
C GLN A 199 5.69 35.21 10.10
N PRO A 200 5.69 34.02 10.74
CA PRO A 200 6.86 33.15 10.73
C PRO A 200 7.32 32.73 9.31
N VAL A 201 6.38 32.49 8.39
CA VAL A 201 6.73 32.16 6.99
C VAL A 201 7.34 33.37 6.29
N VAL A 202 6.77 34.57 6.46
CA VAL A 202 7.32 35.80 5.85
C VAL A 202 8.69 36.14 6.42
N GLU A 203 8.91 35.96 7.73
CA GLU A 203 10.21 36.16 8.38
C GLU A 203 11.27 35.18 7.84
N ALA A 204 10.90 33.91 7.64
CA ALA A 204 11.83 32.88 7.18
C ALA A 204 12.21 33.00 5.69
N PHE A 205 11.27 33.43 4.84
CA PHE A 205 11.44 33.42 3.38
C PHE A 205 11.54 34.83 2.75
N GLY A 206 11.38 35.88 3.55
CA GLY A 206 11.42 37.28 3.13
C GLY A 206 10.14 37.76 2.47
N THR A 207 9.98 39.07 2.35
CA THR A 207 8.77 39.70 1.76
C THR A 207 8.64 39.48 0.24
N ASP A 208 9.70 39.02 -0.43
CA ASP A 208 9.70 38.69 -1.86
C ASP A 208 8.71 37.57 -2.23
N ILE A 209 8.25 36.78 -1.26
CA ILE A 209 7.21 35.77 -1.47
C ILE A 209 5.79 36.35 -1.48
N LEU A 210 5.61 37.65 -1.25
CA LEU A 210 4.28 38.26 -1.14
C LEU A 210 3.78 38.79 -2.49
N HIS A 211 2.47 38.67 -2.69
CA HIS A 211 1.73 39.45 -3.68
C HIS A 211 1.61 40.92 -3.23
N LYS A 212 1.18 41.79 -4.16
CA LYS A 212 0.97 43.23 -3.86
C LYS A 212 -0.11 43.48 -2.81
N ASP A 213 -1.04 42.54 -2.64
CA ASP A 213 -2.12 42.60 -1.64
C ASP A 213 -1.70 42.03 -0.27
N GLY A 214 -0.45 41.62 -0.11
CA GLY A 214 0.07 41.02 1.12
C GLY A 214 -0.24 39.53 1.27
N THR A 215 -0.85 38.86 0.30
CA THR A 215 -1.02 37.40 0.36
C THR A 215 0.25 36.67 -0.06
N ILE A 216 0.50 35.46 0.47
CA ILE A 216 1.67 34.66 0.06
C ILE A 216 1.48 34.13 -1.36
N ASN A 217 2.44 34.45 -2.23
CA ASN A 217 2.57 33.90 -3.57
C ASN A 217 3.12 32.48 -3.51
N ARG A 218 2.20 31.50 -3.50
CA ARG A 218 2.52 30.07 -3.45
C ARG A 218 3.41 29.58 -4.59
N LYS A 219 3.37 30.22 -5.76
CA LYS A 219 4.26 29.86 -6.89
C LYS A 219 5.71 30.25 -6.59
N VAL A 220 5.92 31.42 -5.99
CA VAL A 220 7.25 31.89 -5.57
C VAL A 220 7.74 31.12 -4.36
N LEU A 221 6.90 30.91 -3.35
CA LEU A 221 7.27 30.08 -2.20
C LEU A 221 7.61 28.64 -2.64
N GLY A 222 6.80 28.06 -3.52
CA GLY A 222 7.02 26.76 -4.13
C GLY A 222 8.38 26.66 -4.81
N SER A 223 8.77 27.64 -5.63
CA SER A 223 10.08 27.61 -6.30
C SER A 223 11.28 27.71 -5.34
N ARG A 224 11.09 28.23 -4.12
CA ARG A 224 12.12 28.27 -3.07
C ARG A 224 12.27 26.94 -2.33
N VAL A 225 11.16 26.20 -2.14
CA VAL A 225 11.14 24.98 -1.33
C VAL A 225 11.22 23.68 -2.14
N PHE A 226 10.62 23.63 -3.34
CA PHE A 226 10.67 22.44 -4.17
C PHE A 226 12.09 22.18 -4.69
N GLY A 227 12.57 20.95 -4.52
CA GLY A 227 13.95 20.58 -4.85
C GLY A 227 14.99 20.99 -3.80
N ASN A 228 14.60 21.73 -2.75
CA ASN A 228 15.50 22.15 -1.68
C ASN A 228 15.05 21.60 -0.32
N LYS A 229 15.62 20.46 0.10
CA LYS A 229 15.27 19.78 1.35
C LYS A 229 15.39 20.66 2.60
N LYS A 230 16.39 21.57 2.65
CA LYS A 230 16.58 22.48 3.80
C LYS A 230 15.46 23.51 3.88
N GLN A 231 15.14 24.14 2.76
CA GLN A 231 14.08 25.14 2.68
C GLN A 231 12.70 24.53 2.89
N LEU A 232 12.45 23.35 2.32
CA LEU A 232 11.22 22.60 2.58
C LEU A 232 11.08 22.30 4.07
N LYS A 233 12.15 21.85 4.74
CA LYS A 233 12.13 21.58 6.18
C LYS A 233 11.77 22.83 6.98
N ILE A 234 12.36 23.99 6.68
CA ILE A 234 12.03 25.26 7.35
C ILE A 234 10.53 25.56 7.23
N LEU A 235 9.97 25.45 6.02
CA LEU A 235 8.54 25.69 5.81
C LEU A 235 7.69 24.71 6.60
N THR A 236 8.00 23.41 6.55
CA THR A 236 7.22 22.38 7.23
C THR A 236 7.32 22.45 8.74
N ASP A 237 8.48 22.82 9.29
CA ASP A 237 8.69 23.02 10.73
C ASP A 237 7.78 24.15 11.27
N ILE A 238 7.50 25.16 10.44
CA ILE A 238 6.58 26.26 10.78
C ILE A 238 5.12 25.83 10.61
N VAL A 239 4.80 25.25 9.45
CA VAL A 239 3.41 25.08 9.01
C VAL A 239 2.75 23.82 9.59
N TRP A 240 3.48 22.70 9.72
CA TRP A 240 2.87 21.44 10.16
C TRP A 240 2.33 21.46 11.58
N PRO A 241 3.03 22.02 12.60
CA PRO A 241 2.47 22.13 13.94
C PRO A 241 1.17 22.96 13.98
N VAL A 242 1.10 23.98 13.12
CA VAL A 242 -0.08 24.83 12.99
C VAL A 242 -1.24 24.09 12.34
N ILE A 243 -1.01 23.36 11.23
CA ILE A 243 -2.04 22.53 10.60
C ILE A 243 -2.56 21.48 11.59
N ALA A 244 -1.66 20.80 12.31
CA ALA A 244 -2.04 19.79 13.30
C ALA A 244 -2.93 20.37 14.41
N LYS A 245 -2.62 21.60 14.88
CA LYS A 245 -3.46 22.30 15.85
C LYS A 245 -4.85 22.61 15.28
N LEU A 246 -4.92 23.21 14.09
CA LEU A 246 -6.20 23.55 13.45
C LEU A 246 -7.03 22.28 13.14
N ALA A 247 -6.39 21.18 12.75
CA ALA A 247 -7.07 19.91 12.52
C ALA A 247 -7.69 19.35 13.81
N ARG A 248 -7.00 19.44 14.95
CA ARG A 248 -7.57 19.07 16.26
C ARG A 248 -8.77 19.95 16.62
N GLU A 249 -8.65 21.27 16.42
CA GLU A 249 -9.76 22.20 16.65
C GLU A 249 -10.98 21.87 15.77
N GLU A 250 -10.78 21.48 14.51
CA GLU A 250 -11.88 21.04 13.64
C GLU A 250 -12.46 19.67 14.06
N VAL A 251 -11.65 18.77 14.62
CA VAL A 251 -12.16 17.53 15.22
C VAL A 251 -13.05 17.87 16.43
N ASP A 252 -12.59 18.73 17.33
CA ASP A 252 -13.34 19.14 18.52
C ASP A 252 -14.68 19.79 18.15
N GLN A 253 -14.67 20.67 17.15
CA GLN A 253 -15.89 21.28 16.61
C GLN A 253 -16.83 20.23 16.02
N ALA A 254 -16.31 19.30 15.22
CA ALA A 254 -17.13 18.25 14.64
C ALA A 254 -17.78 17.36 15.72
N VAL A 255 -17.06 17.07 16.82
CA VAL A 255 -17.63 16.34 17.97
C VAL A 255 -18.77 17.13 18.61
N ALA A 256 -18.59 18.44 18.82
CA ALA A 256 -19.63 19.31 19.38
C ALA A 256 -20.89 19.36 18.48
N GLU A 257 -20.72 19.19 17.16
CA GLU A 257 -21.80 19.08 16.18
C GLU A 257 -22.38 17.65 16.05
N GLY A 258 -21.97 16.72 16.92
CA GLY A 258 -22.48 15.34 16.97
C GLY A 258 -21.89 14.41 15.90
N LYS A 259 -20.76 14.78 15.29
CA LYS A 259 -20.07 13.89 14.34
C LYS A 259 -19.34 12.78 15.09
N ARG A 260 -19.58 11.53 14.66
CA ARG A 260 -18.98 10.33 15.26
C ARG A 260 -17.71 9.86 14.58
N VAL A 261 -17.48 10.27 13.33
CA VAL A 261 -16.31 9.88 12.53
C VAL A 261 -15.75 11.10 11.82
N CYS A 262 -14.48 11.40 12.08
CA CYS A 262 -13.72 12.44 11.40
C CYS A 262 -12.63 11.82 10.52
N VAL A 263 -12.35 12.43 9.37
CA VAL A 263 -11.31 12.00 8.45
C VAL A 263 -10.37 13.18 8.23
N ILE A 264 -9.14 13.08 8.73
CA ILE A 264 -8.06 14.02 8.43
C ILE A 264 -7.45 13.60 7.09
N ASP A 265 -7.79 14.34 6.03
CA ASP A 265 -7.27 14.11 4.69
C ASP A 265 -5.91 14.83 4.52
N ALA A 266 -4.81 14.07 4.51
CA ALA A 266 -3.45 14.61 4.49
C ALA A 266 -2.51 13.78 3.59
N ALA A 267 -1.93 14.40 2.57
CA ALA A 267 -0.95 13.77 1.69
C ALA A 267 0.39 13.45 2.39
N VAL A 268 0.69 14.15 3.49
CA VAL A 268 1.94 14.03 4.27
C VAL A 268 1.67 13.51 5.69
N LEU A 269 0.59 12.76 5.89
CA LEU A 269 0.12 12.32 7.21
C LEU A 269 1.23 11.62 8.01
N LEU A 270 1.94 10.68 7.38
CA LEU A 270 2.97 9.88 8.04
C LEU A 270 4.30 10.63 8.15
N GLU A 271 4.68 11.37 7.10
CA GLU A 271 5.87 12.21 7.08
C GLU A 271 5.82 13.29 8.17
N ALA A 272 4.63 13.82 8.46
CA ALA A 272 4.41 14.84 9.47
C ALA A 272 4.19 14.27 10.89
N GLY A 273 4.20 12.95 11.07
CA GLY A 273 3.96 12.32 12.38
C GLY A 273 2.51 12.40 12.86
N TRP A 274 1.56 12.69 11.97
CA TRP A 274 0.16 12.92 12.31
C TRP A 274 -0.64 11.64 12.55
N GLN A 275 -0.06 10.46 12.32
CA GLN A 275 -0.62 9.19 12.78
C GLN A 275 -0.89 9.17 14.29
N ASN A 276 -0.21 10.02 15.07
CA ASN A 276 -0.44 10.20 16.50
C ASN A 276 -1.78 10.85 16.84
N MET A 277 -2.44 11.49 15.87
CA MET A 277 -3.74 12.16 16.04
C MET A 277 -4.93 11.33 15.55
N VAL A 278 -4.72 10.07 15.15
CA VAL A 278 -5.75 9.23 14.53
C VAL A 278 -5.75 7.82 15.11
N HIS A 279 -6.91 7.18 15.09
CA HIS A 279 -7.08 5.78 15.50
C HIS A 279 -6.62 4.83 14.40
N GLU A 280 -6.93 5.17 13.15
CA GLU A 280 -6.59 4.37 11.97
C GLU A 280 -5.98 5.25 10.89
N VAL A 281 -4.96 4.71 10.21
CA VAL A 281 -4.39 5.25 8.98
C VAL A 281 -4.98 4.48 7.80
N TRP A 282 -5.65 5.19 6.91
CA TRP A 282 -6.23 4.65 5.69
C TRP A 282 -5.42 5.16 4.49
N THR A 283 -4.82 4.26 3.73
CA THR A 283 -3.99 4.63 2.57
C THR A 283 -4.67 4.26 1.27
N VAL A 284 -4.65 5.20 0.32
CA VAL A 284 -5.07 4.98 -1.05
C VAL A 284 -3.84 4.70 -1.92
N VAL A 285 -3.81 3.53 -2.56
CA VAL A 285 -2.69 3.07 -3.41
C VAL A 285 -3.12 2.84 -4.86
N ILE A 286 -2.16 3.08 -5.76
CA ILE A 286 -2.18 2.71 -7.18
C ILE A 286 -0.74 2.41 -7.60
N PRO A 287 -0.52 1.68 -8.72
CA PRO A 287 0.83 1.51 -9.26
C PRO A 287 1.49 2.86 -9.56
N GLU A 288 2.80 2.97 -9.34
CA GLU A 288 3.56 4.21 -9.60
C GLU A 288 3.44 4.67 -11.06
N THR A 289 3.39 3.73 -12.00
CA THR A 289 3.20 4.04 -13.43
C THR A 289 1.88 4.77 -13.69
N GLU A 290 0.80 4.34 -13.02
CA GLU A 290 -0.51 5.00 -13.10
C GLU A 290 -0.52 6.34 -12.35
N ALA A 291 0.20 6.43 -11.22
CA ALA A 291 0.36 7.68 -10.49
C ALA A 291 1.06 8.75 -11.33
N VAL A 292 2.17 8.40 -11.99
CA VAL A 292 2.90 9.28 -12.92
C VAL A 292 1.97 9.73 -14.05
N ARG A 293 1.27 8.79 -14.70
CA ARG A 293 0.32 9.10 -15.79
C ARG A 293 -0.71 10.13 -15.35
N ARG A 294 -1.37 9.90 -14.21
CA ARG A 294 -2.39 10.82 -13.66
C ARG A 294 -1.83 12.19 -13.30
N ILE A 295 -0.62 12.28 -12.77
CA ILE A 295 0.04 13.55 -12.44
C ILE A 295 0.34 14.34 -13.72
N VAL A 296 0.87 13.68 -14.75
CA VAL A 296 1.18 14.31 -16.04
C VAL A 296 -0.11 14.85 -16.69
N GLU A 297 -1.15 14.03 -16.78
CA GLU A 297 -2.42 14.41 -17.41
C GLU A 297 -3.15 15.54 -16.66
N ARG A 298 -3.19 15.49 -15.33
CA ARG A 298 -3.91 16.47 -14.51
C ARG A 298 -3.15 17.79 -14.34
N ASP A 299 -1.85 17.71 -14.08
CA ASP A 299 -1.04 18.88 -13.68
C ASP A 299 -0.22 19.47 -14.85
N GLY A 300 -0.21 18.83 -16.03
CA GLY A 300 0.55 19.27 -17.20
C GLY A 300 2.08 19.24 -16.98
N LEU A 301 2.56 18.38 -16.09
CA LEU A 301 3.96 18.23 -15.73
C LEU A 301 4.69 17.29 -16.72
N SER A 302 6.01 17.42 -16.83
CA SER A 302 6.83 16.40 -17.49
C SER A 302 6.86 15.11 -16.68
N GLU A 303 7.08 13.98 -17.34
CA GLU A 303 7.19 12.67 -16.66
C GLU A 303 8.28 12.69 -15.57
N ALA A 304 9.45 13.29 -15.86
CA ALA A 304 10.53 13.44 -14.89
C ALA A 304 10.12 14.29 -13.67
N ALA A 305 9.32 15.35 -13.86
CA ALA A 305 8.80 16.15 -12.76
C ALA A 305 7.76 15.38 -11.92
N ALA A 306 6.90 14.59 -12.57
CA ALA A 306 5.94 13.72 -11.89
C ALA A 306 6.64 12.63 -11.06
N GLN A 307 7.67 11.98 -11.62
CA GLN A 307 8.50 11.01 -10.91
C GLN A 307 9.23 11.65 -9.72
N SER A 308 9.86 12.81 -9.91
CA SER A 308 10.53 13.54 -8.84
C SER A 308 9.58 13.86 -7.68
N ARG A 309 8.33 14.22 -7.98
CA ARG A 309 7.28 14.46 -6.98
C ARG A 309 6.88 13.20 -6.21
N LEU A 310 6.82 12.04 -6.87
CA LEU A 310 6.56 10.77 -6.18
C LEU A 310 7.72 10.39 -5.27
N GLN A 311 8.96 10.54 -5.76
CA GLN A 311 10.18 10.20 -5.01
C GLN A 311 10.45 11.15 -3.83
N SER A 312 9.77 12.30 -3.75
CA SER A 312 9.85 13.18 -2.57
C SER A 312 8.88 12.81 -1.45
N GLN A 313 7.97 11.85 -1.66
CA GLN A 313 7.04 11.33 -0.66
C GLN A 313 7.51 9.94 -0.17
N MET A 314 6.89 9.44 0.89
CA MET A 314 7.01 8.01 1.23
C MET A 314 6.50 7.13 0.09
N SER A 315 7.15 5.99 -0.12
CA SER A 315 6.73 5.02 -1.14
C SER A 315 5.39 4.38 -0.77
N GLY A 316 4.67 3.85 -1.76
CA GLY A 316 3.42 3.13 -1.53
C GLY A 316 3.57 2.00 -0.50
N GLN A 317 4.68 1.25 -0.56
CA GLN A 317 5.02 0.22 0.42
C GLN A 317 5.13 0.80 1.83
N GLN A 318 5.90 1.88 2.01
CA GLN A 318 6.10 2.50 3.32
C GLN A 318 4.79 3.02 3.93
N LEU A 319 3.86 3.51 3.10
CA LEU A 319 2.53 3.91 3.54
C LEU A 319 1.71 2.69 3.98
N VAL A 320 1.66 1.63 3.17
CA VAL A 320 0.92 0.39 3.48
C VAL A 320 1.44 -0.29 4.74
N ASP A 321 2.75 -0.30 4.93
CA ASP A 321 3.43 -0.84 6.12
C ASP A 321 3.04 -0.13 7.41
N GLN A 322 2.39 1.03 7.34
CA GLN A 322 1.88 1.79 8.49
C GLN A 322 0.35 1.98 8.44
N SER A 323 -0.32 1.30 7.51
CA SER A 323 -1.76 1.44 7.29
C SER A 323 -2.57 0.40 8.03
N HIS A 324 -3.73 0.84 8.52
CA HIS A 324 -4.75 0.00 9.13
C HIS A 324 -5.73 -0.51 8.08
N VAL A 325 -6.04 0.32 7.09
CA VAL A 325 -6.87 -0.04 5.94
C VAL A 325 -6.20 0.46 4.68
N VAL A 326 -6.25 -0.34 3.62
CA VAL A 326 -5.74 0.03 2.29
C VAL A 326 -6.89 0.01 1.29
N LEU A 327 -6.95 1.03 0.43
CA LEU A 327 -7.94 1.21 -0.62
C LEU A 327 -7.22 1.46 -1.94
N SER A 328 -7.88 1.21 -3.07
CA SER A 328 -7.32 1.54 -4.38
C SER A 328 -8.34 2.15 -5.31
N THR A 329 -7.89 3.15 -6.09
CA THR A 329 -8.68 3.80 -7.16
C THR A 329 -8.22 3.37 -8.55
N LEU A 330 -7.58 2.21 -8.66
CA LEU A 330 -7.04 1.71 -9.93
C LEU A 330 -8.14 1.35 -10.94
N TRP A 331 -9.21 0.73 -10.47
CA TRP A 331 -10.33 0.28 -11.29
C TRP A 331 -11.42 1.34 -11.43
N GLU A 332 -12.53 0.96 -12.06
CA GLU A 332 -13.68 1.81 -12.30
C GLU A 332 -14.24 2.42 -11.00
N PRO A 333 -14.90 3.59 -11.07
CA PRO A 333 -15.43 4.29 -9.91
C PRO A 333 -16.35 3.45 -9.01
N HIS A 334 -17.10 2.49 -9.57
CA HIS A 334 -17.99 1.61 -8.81
C HIS A 334 -17.22 0.57 -7.98
N VAL A 335 -16.05 0.11 -8.45
CA VAL A 335 -15.17 -0.79 -7.70
C VAL A 335 -14.60 -0.06 -6.48
N THR A 336 -14.19 1.21 -6.67
CA THR A 336 -13.76 2.07 -5.55
C THR A 336 -14.90 2.27 -4.55
N GLN A 337 -16.13 2.49 -5.03
CA GLN A 337 -17.30 2.66 -4.16
C GLN A 337 -17.51 1.44 -3.26
N ARG A 338 -17.51 0.23 -3.83
CA ARG A 338 -17.67 -1.02 -3.07
C ARG A 338 -16.58 -1.20 -2.00
N GLN A 339 -15.33 -0.86 -2.31
CA GLN A 339 -14.24 -0.91 -1.33
C GLN A 339 -14.48 0.05 -0.16
N VAL A 340 -14.89 1.30 -0.45
CA VAL A 340 -15.17 2.31 0.58
C VAL A 340 -16.37 1.92 1.43
N GLU A 341 -17.45 1.44 0.83
CA GLU A 341 -18.64 0.95 1.55
C GLU A 341 -18.32 -0.23 2.46
N LYS A 342 -17.54 -1.20 1.97
CA LYS A 342 -17.05 -2.32 2.77
C LYS A 342 -16.22 -1.84 3.96
N ALA A 343 -15.24 -0.98 3.71
CA ALA A 343 -14.38 -0.44 4.76
C ALA A 343 -15.18 0.33 5.81
N TRP A 344 -16.15 1.14 5.36
CA TRP A 344 -17.05 1.89 6.21
C TRP A 344 -17.94 0.99 7.06
N ALA A 345 -18.59 -0.01 6.48
CA ALA A 345 -19.45 -0.94 7.22
C ALA A 345 -18.66 -1.71 8.29
N LEU A 346 -17.45 -2.16 7.94
CA LEU A 346 -16.55 -2.83 8.88
C LEU A 346 -16.10 -1.89 10.00
N LEU A 347 -15.82 -0.62 9.71
CA LEU A 347 -15.53 0.39 10.71
C LEU A 347 -16.71 0.60 11.65
N GLN A 348 -17.91 0.81 11.11
CA GLN A 348 -19.13 1.04 11.89
C GLN A 348 -19.39 -0.09 12.89
N LYS A 349 -19.21 -1.35 12.45
CA LYS A 349 -19.29 -2.52 13.33
C LYS A 349 -18.29 -2.42 14.49
N ARG A 350 -17.02 -2.16 14.20
CA ARG A 350 -15.94 -2.07 15.20
C ARG A 350 -16.16 -0.95 16.21
N ILE A 351 -16.58 0.24 15.77
CA ILE A 351 -16.83 1.37 16.69
C ILE A 351 -18.12 1.20 17.51
N SER A 352 -19.05 0.36 17.06
CA SER A 352 -20.27 0.02 17.82
C SER A 352 -20.04 -1.08 18.86
N GLU A 353 -19.11 -1.99 18.60
CA GLU A 353 -18.75 -3.10 19.50
C GLU A 353 -17.66 -2.70 20.50
N ALA A 354 -16.99 -1.56 20.31
CA ALA A 354 -16.05 -1.02 21.28
C ALA A 354 -16.80 -0.73 22.59
N PRO A 355 -16.37 -1.29 23.73
CA PRO A 355 -17.01 -1.00 25.01
C PRO A 355 -16.97 0.51 25.24
N SER A 356 -18.12 1.09 25.59
CA SER A 356 -18.16 2.44 26.15
C SER A 356 -17.28 2.42 27.39
N ASP A 357 -16.14 3.11 27.36
CA ASP A 357 -15.28 3.23 28.54
C ASP A 357 -16.14 3.72 29.71
N PRO A 358 -16.11 3.00 30.86
CA PRO A 358 -16.98 3.28 32.02
C PRO A 358 -16.64 4.58 32.74
#